data_AF-A0A7Y1XDN4-F1
#
_entry.id   AF-A0A7Y1XDN4-F1
#
_cell.length_a   1.000
_cell.length_b   1.000
_cell.length_c   1.000
_cell.angle_alpha   90.00
_cell.angle_beta   90.00
_cell.angle_gamma   90.00
#
_symmetry.space_group_name_H-M   'P 1'
#
loop_
_entity.id
_entity.type
_entity.pdbx_description
1 polymer ?
#
loop_
_entity_poly.entity_id
_entity_poly.type
_entity_poly.pdbx_seq_one_letter_code
_entity_poly.pdbx_strand_id
1 'polypeptide(L)'
;TATAQQVIDMDKKILLVGDPISDVIDLGTASVPGPYVVAWAISDLLDENIRLKLPLESTSVIIGQMIFFAFFVVLCFALLFKYVKQIQTKPLILAILAFLITLLLLFVYYKVILTFKAVIPIGQTLVAMLVAAALCWRFAHKFLVTGIAEGAQKYDIFISYSHGPKAAWVEKNVYEPLAAYRKPNGDKLNIFFDKKSIGIGEAFTSKYMWAIVDAKCFVPVVTDEYYGKNHCRNEIDLAVNRYVEKLININMLAFNYEAVPEPYRTFNYIEVGKNPNFIEIITSELK
;
A
#
# COMPACT_ATOMS: atom_id res chain seq x y z
N THR A 1 -72.44 -14.16 15.94
CA THR A 1 -71.99 -13.77 14.59
C THR A 1 -71.00 -14.81 14.11
N ALA A 2 -71.44 -15.71 13.23
CA ALA A 2 -70.60 -16.77 12.70
C ALA A 2 -69.52 -16.15 11.79
N THR A 3 -68.26 -16.41 12.10
CA THR A 3 -67.12 -16.09 11.25
C THR A 3 -67.29 -16.85 9.94
N ALA A 4 -67.46 -16.13 8.83
CA ALA A 4 -67.53 -16.73 7.51
C ALA A 4 -66.27 -17.58 7.29
N GLN A 5 -66.46 -18.89 7.16
CA GLN A 5 -65.40 -19.85 6.90
C GLN A 5 -64.82 -19.52 5.53
N GLN A 6 -63.62 -18.95 5.50
CA GLN A 6 -62.96 -18.56 4.26
C GLN A 6 -62.58 -19.85 3.53
N VAL A 7 -63.35 -20.20 2.50
CA VAL A 7 -63.08 -21.38 1.66
C VAL A 7 -61.76 -21.12 0.94
N ILE A 8 -60.75 -21.93 1.26
CA ILE A 8 -59.47 -21.89 0.56
C ILE A 8 -59.69 -22.57 -0.79
N ASP A 9 -59.61 -21.79 -1.87
CA ASP A 9 -59.58 -22.34 -3.22
C ASP A 9 -58.31 -23.19 -3.39
N MET A 10 -58.48 -24.48 -3.63
CA MET A 10 -57.40 -25.46 -3.79
C MET A 10 -57.20 -25.85 -5.26
N ASP A 11 -57.93 -25.24 -6.20
CA ASP A 11 -57.78 -25.54 -7.61
C ASP A 11 -56.35 -25.23 -8.08
N LYS A 12 -55.70 -26.23 -8.67
CA LYS A 12 -54.30 -26.19 -9.16
C LYS A 12 -53.24 -25.95 -8.07
N LYS A 13 -53.56 -26.16 -6.79
CA LYS A 13 -52.59 -26.08 -5.69
C LYS A 13 -52.12 -27.47 -5.28
N ILE A 14 -50.84 -27.59 -4.97
CA ILE A 14 -50.26 -28.80 -4.37
C ILE A 14 -50.24 -28.58 -2.86
N LEU A 15 -50.92 -29.45 -2.11
CA LEU A 15 -50.89 -29.45 -0.66
C LEU A 15 -49.84 -30.44 -0.17
N LEU A 16 -48.90 -29.95 0.63
CA LEU A 16 -47.92 -30.78 1.34
C LEU A 16 -48.32 -30.87 2.80
N VAL A 17 -48.47 -32.10 3.29
CA VAL A 17 -48.84 -32.38 4.67
C VAL A 17 -47.72 -33.17 5.31
N GLY A 18 -47.21 -32.66 6.43
CA GLY A 18 -46.26 -33.34 7.28
C GLY A 18 -46.27 -32.73 8.67
N ASP A 19 -45.65 -33.42 9.63
CA ASP A 19 -45.56 -32.96 11.01
C ASP A 19 -44.35 -32.02 11.16
N PRO A 20 -44.55 -30.70 11.38
CA PRO A 20 -43.43 -29.76 11.45
C PRO A 20 -42.53 -29.94 12.68
N ILE A 21 -42.94 -30.75 13.66
CA ILE A 21 -42.19 -31.03 14.90
C ILE A 21 -41.38 -32.31 14.76
N SER A 22 -41.96 -33.35 14.17
CA SER A 22 -41.32 -34.67 14.06
C SER A 22 -40.60 -34.91 12.73
N ASP A 23 -41.06 -34.27 11.65
CA ASP A 23 -40.46 -34.34 10.32
C ASP A 23 -39.60 -33.10 10.09
N VAL A 24 -38.34 -33.17 10.55
CA VAL A 24 -37.39 -32.06 10.50
C VAL A 24 -36.12 -32.51 9.81
N ILE A 25 -35.65 -31.70 8.87
CA ILE A 25 -34.38 -31.91 8.17
C ILE A 25 -33.33 -31.01 8.82
N ASP A 26 -32.22 -31.62 9.23
CA ASP A 26 -31.05 -30.91 9.72
C ASP A 26 -30.23 -30.40 8.52
N LEU A 27 -30.13 -29.07 8.39
CA LEU A 27 -29.30 -28.39 7.39
C LEU A 27 -27.95 -27.94 7.97
N GLY A 28 -27.55 -28.50 9.13
CA GLY A 28 -26.30 -28.24 9.83
C GLY A 28 -26.37 -26.99 10.71
N THR A 29 -26.81 -25.84 10.19
CA THR A 29 -26.94 -24.59 10.97
C THR A 29 -28.34 -24.34 11.52
N ALA A 30 -29.34 -25.07 11.03
CA ALA A 30 -30.72 -24.95 11.45
C ALA A 30 -31.49 -26.24 11.13
N SER A 31 -32.46 -26.55 11.98
CA SER A 31 -33.45 -27.60 11.73
C SER A 31 -34.67 -26.98 11.06
N VAL A 32 -35.07 -27.49 9.90
CA VAL A 32 -36.18 -26.93 9.12
C VAL A 32 -37.22 -28.02 8.89
N PRO A 33 -38.53 -27.74 9.04
CA PRO A 33 -39.57 -28.74 8.74
C PRO A 33 -39.38 -29.35 7.35
N GLY A 34 -39.38 -30.68 7.27
CA GLY A 34 -39.28 -31.45 6.02
C GLY A 34 -40.24 -30.98 4.93
N PRO A 35 -41.52 -30.71 5.24
CA PRO A 35 -42.49 -30.19 4.27
C PRO A 35 -42.08 -28.87 3.61
N TYR A 36 -41.29 -28.02 4.30
CA TYR A 36 -40.82 -26.75 3.73
C TYR A 36 -39.75 -26.99 2.66
N VAL A 37 -38.82 -27.91 2.93
CA VAL A 37 -37.76 -28.28 1.97
C VAL A 37 -38.39 -28.91 0.72
N VAL A 38 -39.37 -29.80 0.91
CA VAL A 38 -40.12 -30.41 -0.19
C VAL A 38 -40.93 -29.37 -0.96
N ALA A 39 -41.57 -28.42 -0.28
CA ALA A 39 -42.31 -27.33 -0.93
C ALA A 39 -41.40 -26.47 -1.81
N TRP A 40 -40.20 -26.16 -1.33
CA TRP A 40 -39.20 -25.44 -2.12
C TRP A 40 -38.72 -26.24 -3.33
N ALA A 41 -38.41 -27.53 -3.15
CA ALA A 41 -37.98 -28.39 -4.24
C ALA A 41 -39.05 -28.54 -5.32
N ILE A 42 -40.32 -28.74 -4.92
CA ILE A 42 -41.46 -28.83 -5.86
C ILE A 42 -41.71 -27.48 -6.52
N SER A 43 -41.63 -26.36 -5.79
CA SER A 43 -41.76 -25.03 -6.38
C SER A 43 -40.69 -24.76 -7.44
N ASP A 44 -39.45 -25.20 -7.23
CA ASP A 44 -38.39 -25.03 -8.22
C ASP A 44 -38.59 -25.96 -9.42
N LEU A 45 -39.01 -27.21 -9.18
CA LEU A 45 -39.35 -28.16 -10.24
C LEU A 45 -40.49 -27.66 -11.14
N LEU A 46 -41.52 -27.05 -10.55
CA LEU A 46 -42.65 -26.45 -11.27
C LEU A 46 -42.23 -25.22 -12.09
N ASP A 47 -41.21 -24.50 -11.64
CA ASP A 47 -40.59 -23.39 -12.37
C ASP A 47 -39.43 -23.86 -13.27
N GLU A 48 -39.47 -25.10 -13.76
CA GLU A 48 -38.46 -25.70 -14.67
C GLU A 48 -37.01 -25.62 -14.15
N ASN A 49 -36.83 -25.66 -12.83
CA ASN A 49 -35.54 -25.49 -12.14
C ASN A 49 -34.81 -24.21 -12.54
N ILE A 50 -35.54 -23.12 -12.81
CA ILE A 50 -34.93 -21.83 -13.16
C ILE A 50 -34.13 -21.25 -11.98
N ARG A 51 -34.47 -21.59 -10.73
CA ARG A 51 -33.81 -21.03 -9.54
C ARG A 51 -32.61 -21.85 -9.10
N LEU A 52 -32.52 -23.12 -9.50
CA LEU A 52 -31.37 -23.97 -9.25
C LEU A 52 -30.12 -23.41 -9.93
N LYS A 53 -29.08 -23.16 -9.14
CA LYS A 53 -27.74 -22.85 -9.65
C LYS A 53 -26.75 -23.82 -9.02
N LEU A 54 -26.04 -24.54 -9.87
CA LEU A 54 -25.10 -25.57 -9.42
C LEU A 54 -23.72 -24.97 -9.16
N PRO A 55 -23.02 -25.41 -8.11
CA PRO A 55 -21.63 -25.02 -7.91
C PRO A 55 -20.75 -25.60 -9.03
N LEU A 56 -19.78 -24.81 -9.49
CA LEU A 56 -18.70 -25.29 -10.33
C LEU A 56 -17.74 -26.11 -9.49
N GLU A 57 -17.83 -27.43 -9.59
CA GLU A 57 -17.01 -28.38 -8.83
C GLU A 57 -15.72 -28.80 -9.55
N SER A 58 -15.50 -28.32 -10.78
CA SER A 58 -14.30 -28.67 -11.54
C SER A 58 -13.04 -28.12 -10.87
N THR A 59 -12.24 -29.00 -10.28
CA THR A 59 -10.97 -28.66 -9.61
C THR A 59 -10.04 -27.83 -10.51
N SER A 60 -9.96 -28.15 -11.80
CA SER A 60 -9.13 -27.42 -12.76
C SER A 60 -9.60 -25.96 -12.93
N VAL A 61 -10.91 -25.72 -12.97
CA VAL A 61 -11.48 -24.37 -13.05
C VAL A 61 -11.17 -23.60 -11.77
N ILE A 62 -11.31 -24.24 -10.60
CA ILE A 62 -11.02 -23.62 -9.30
C ILE A 62 -9.54 -23.21 -9.21
N ILE A 63 -8.62 -24.12 -9.55
CA ILE A 63 -7.18 -23.84 -9.56
C ILE A 63 -6.85 -22.72 -10.56
N GLY A 64 -7.41 -22.80 -11.78
CA GLY A 64 -7.22 -21.78 -12.81
C GLY A 64 -7.68 -20.40 -12.34
N GLN A 65 -8.85 -20.32 -11.70
CA GLN A 65 -9.39 -19.10 -11.11
C GLN A 65 -8.45 -18.55 -10.03
N MET A 66 -7.99 -19.39 -9.08
CA MET A 66 -7.07 -18.96 -8.03
C MET A 66 -5.79 -18.34 -8.60
N ILE A 67 -5.15 -19.02 -9.55
CA ILE A 67 -3.88 -18.55 -10.16
C ILE A 67 -4.12 -17.26 -10.94
N PHE A 68 -5.17 -17.21 -11.75
CA PHE A 68 -5.48 -16.05 -12.58
C PHE A 68 -5.70 -14.80 -11.72
N PHE A 69 -6.56 -14.87 -10.70
CA PHE A 69 -6.85 -13.71 -9.86
C PHE A 69 -5.68 -13.33 -8.95
N ALA A 70 -4.91 -14.29 -8.43
CA ALA A 70 -3.69 -13.98 -7.69
C ALA A 70 -2.65 -13.27 -8.58
N PHE A 71 -2.46 -13.76 -9.80
CA PHE A 71 -1.58 -13.11 -10.79
C PHE A 71 -2.08 -11.71 -11.16
N PHE A 72 -3.40 -11.54 -11.32
CA PHE A 72 -3.99 -10.24 -11.63
C PHE A 72 -3.77 -9.22 -10.50
N VAL A 73 -3.85 -9.62 -9.23
CA VAL A 73 -3.46 -8.76 -8.10
C VAL A 73 -2.00 -8.29 -8.26
N VAL A 74 -1.08 -9.20 -8.56
CA VAL A 74 0.35 -8.87 -8.77
C VAL A 74 0.52 -7.90 -9.94
N LEU A 75 -0.17 -8.15 -11.05
CA LEU A 75 -0.12 -7.30 -12.24
C LEU A 75 -0.65 -5.89 -11.94
N CYS A 76 -1.83 -5.78 -11.32
CA CYS A 76 -2.38 -4.50 -10.91
C CYS A 76 -1.46 -3.77 -9.94
N PHE A 77 -0.88 -4.48 -8.97
CA PHE A 77 0.09 -3.90 -8.04
C PHE A 77 1.31 -3.34 -8.78
N ALA A 78 1.90 -4.11 -9.70
CA ALA A 78 3.07 -3.69 -10.48
C ALA A 78 2.76 -2.47 -11.36
N LEU A 79 1.58 -2.44 -12.00
CA LEU A 79 1.14 -1.31 -12.81
C LEU A 79 0.92 -0.06 -11.95
N LEU A 80 0.24 -0.19 -10.81
CA LEU A 80 0.03 0.94 -9.90
C LEU A 80 1.34 1.46 -9.31
N PHE A 81 2.25 0.55 -8.92
CA PHE A 81 3.57 0.91 -8.41
C PHE A 81 4.42 1.64 -9.46
N LYS A 82 4.33 1.24 -10.73
CA LYS A 82 5.07 1.85 -11.83
C LYS A 82 4.51 3.21 -12.25
N TYR A 83 3.19 3.34 -12.36
CA TYR A 83 2.57 4.53 -12.96
C TYR A 83 2.07 5.57 -11.95
N VAL A 84 1.79 5.18 -10.70
CA VAL A 84 1.23 6.08 -9.68
C VAL A 84 2.30 6.48 -8.66
N LYS A 85 3.24 7.34 -9.10
CA LYS A 85 4.41 7.79 -8.32
C LYS A 85 4.03 8.36 -6.94
N GLN A 86 2.92 9.09 -6.86
CA GLN A 86 2.44 9.74 -5.63
C GLN A 86 2.15 8.77 -4.47
N ILE A 87 1.87 7.50 -4.75
CA ILE A 87 1.57 6.48 -3.73
C ILE A 87 2.61 5.35 -3.69
N GLN A 88 3.69 5.47 -4.46
CA GLN A 88 4.75 4.45 -4.55
C GLN A 88 5.38 4.15 -3.20
N THR A 89 5.48 5.15 -2.31
CA THR A 89 6.02 5.02 -0.96
C THR A 89 5.01 4.55 0.09
N LYS A 90 3.77 4.27 -0.34
CA LYS A 90 2.70 3.71 0.50
C LYS A 90 2.27 2.34 -0.02
N PRO A 91 3.14 1.30 0.07
CA PRO A 91 2.90 0.01 -0.56
C PRO A 91 1.66 -0.72 -0.03
N LEU A 92 1.21 -0.41 1.20
CA LEU A 92 -0.04 -0.95 1.75
C LEU A 92 -1.26 -0.44 0.96
N ILE A 93 -1.28 0.85 0.62
CA ILE A 93 -2.38 1.45 -0.15
C ILE A 93 -2.42 0.83 -1.56
N LEU A 94 -1.26 0.66 -2.18
CA LEU A 94 -1.14 -0.01 -3.47
C LEU A 94 -1.68 -1.44 -3.44
N ALA A 95 -1.36 -2.22 -2.39
CA ALA A 95 -1.87 -3.58 -2.22
C ALA A 95 -3.38 -3.61 -2.04
N ILE A 96 -3.94 -2.69 -1.24
CA ILE A 96 -5.40 -2.57 -1.05
C ILE A 96 -6.08 -2.21 -2.38
N LEU A 97 -5.55 -1.23 -3.12
CA LEU A 97 -6.10 -0.82 -4.41
C LEU A 97 -6.04 -1.96 -5.45
N ALA A 98 -4.91 -2.66 -5.55
CA ALA A 98 -4.76 -3.81 -6.43
C ALA A 98 -5.76 -4.92 -6.08
N PHE A 99 -5.95 -5.19 -4.79
CA PHE A 99 -6.96 -6.14 -4.31
C PHE A 99 -8.38 -5.71 -4.68
N LEU A 100 -8.75 -4.44 -4.46
CA LEU A 100 -10.09 -3.92 -4.79
C LEU A 100 -10.39 -3.94 -6.29
N ILE A 101 -9.42 -3.56 -7.14
CA ILE A 101 -9.56 -3.63 -8.60
C ILE A 101 -9.79 -5.09 -9.02
N THR A 102 -9.03 -6.02 -8.44
CA THR A 102 -9.16 -7.44 -8.74
C THR A 102 -10.47 -8.02 -8.21
N LEU A 103 -10.95 -7.55 -7.05
CA LEU A 103 -12.24 -7.93 -6.48
C LEU A 103 -13.40 -7.48 -7.38
N LEU A 104 -13.30 -6.29 -7.97
CA LEU A 104 -14.27 -5.83 -8.97
C LEU A 104 -14.28 -6.75 -10.20
N LEU A 105 -13.11 -7.16 -10.68
CA LEU A 105 -13.01 -8.13 -11.78
C LEU A 105 -13.62 -9.49 -11.40
N LEU A 106 -13.39 -9.97 -10.18
CA LEU A 106 -14.01 -11.21 -9.66
C LEU A 106 -15.53 -11.10 -9.59
N PHE A 107 -16.06 -9.93 -9.21
CA PHE A 107 -17.49 -9.66 -9.21
C PHE A 107 -18.09 -9.68 -10.63
N VAL A 108 -17.41 -9.07 -11.59
CA VAL A 108 -17.82 -9.13 -13.01
C VAL A 108 -17.79 -10.57 -13.51
N TYR A 109 -16.72 -11.32 -13.22
CA TYR A 109 -16.61 -12.74 -13.57
C TYR A 109 -17.74 -13.56 -12.95
N TYR A 110 -18.06 -13.36 -11.67
CA TYR A 110 -19.21 -13.98 -11.01
C TYR A 110 -20.54 -13.68 -11.74
N LYS A 111 -20.78 -12.42 -12.12
CA LYS A 111 -21.98 -12.04 -12.86
C LYS A 111 -22.09 -12.72 -14.22
N VAL A 112 -20.97 -12.91 -14.91
CA VAL A 112 -20.92 -13.66 -16.16
C VAL A 112 -21.22 -15.15 -15.91
N ILE A 113 -20.63 -15.77 -14.89
CA ILE A 113 -20.91 -17.19 -14.61
C ILE A 113 -22.38 -17.43 -14.22
N LEU A 114 -23.01 -16.47 -13.53
CA LEU A 114 -24.43 -16.55 -13.21
C LEU A 114 -25.35 -16.65 -14.44
N THR A 115 -24.96 -16.11 -15.60
CA THR A 115 -25.77 -16.24 -16.83
C THR A 115 -25.78 -17.68 -17.35
N PHE A 116 -24.81 -18.50 -16.94
CA PHE A 116 -24.72 -19.92 -17.25
C PHE A 116 -25.40 -20.81 -16.18
N LYS A 117 -26.21 -20.23 -15.28
CA LYS A 117 -26.86 -20.93 -14.15
C LYS A 117 -25.87 -21.68 -13.24
N ALA A 118 -24.64 -21.21 -13.14
CA ALA A 118 -23.60 -21.78 -12.29
C ALA A 118 -23.16 -20.81 -11.20
N VAL A 119 -22.61 -21.34 -10.10
CA VAL A 119 -22.01 -20.56 -9.00
C VAL A 119 -20.54 -20.94 -8.85
N ILE A 120 -19.66 -19.95 -8.76
CA ILE A 120 -18.23 -20.19 -8.53
C ILE A 120 -17.93 -20.27 -7.03
N PRO A 121 -17.05 -21.20 -6.60
CA PRO A 121 -16.49 -21.15 -5.26
C PRO A 121 -15.49 -19.98 -5.15
N ILE A 122 -15.79 -19.02 -4.29
CA ILE A 122 -14.97 -17.80 -4.14
C ILE A 122 -13.94 -17.88 -3.01
N GLY A 123 -14.16 -18.74 -2.01
CA GLY A 123 -13.37 -18.74 -0.77
C GLY A 123 -11.87 -18.89 -1.02
N GLN A 124 -11.47 -19.92 -1.74
CA GLN A 124 -10.05 -20.18 -2.05
C GLN A 124 -9.44 -19.10 -2.94
N THR A 125 -10.22 -18.53 -3.86
CA THR A 125 -9.76 -17.43 -4.73
C THR A 125 -9.52 -16.16 -3.93
N LEU A 126 -10.41 -15.81 -3.01
CA LEU A 126 -10.23 -14.66 -2.12
C LEU A 126 -8.99 -14.82 -1.23
N VAL A 127 -8.76 -16.02 -0.69
CA VAL A 127 -7.54 -16.32 0.08
C VAL A 127 -6.30 -16.15 -0.79
N ALA A 128 -6.29 -16.69 -2.02
CA ALA A 128 -5.16 -16.54 -2.94
C ALA A 128 -4.87 -15.07 -3.28
N MET A 129 -5.91 -14.27 -3.54
CA MET A 129 -5.80 -12.83 -3.77
C MET A 129 -5.23 -12.08 -2.56
N LEU A 130 -5.68 -12.41 -1.34
CA LEU A 130 -5.19 -11.81 -0.11
C LEU A 130 -3.71 -12.13 0.13
N VAL A 131 -3.32 -13.39 -0.06
CA VAL A 131 -1.91 -13.82 0.06
C VAL A 131 -1.06 -13.09 -0.97
N ALA A 132 -1.50 -13.00 -2.23
CA ALA A 132 -0.79 -12.27 -3.28
C ALA A 132 -0.61 -10.78 -2.93
N ALA A 133 -1.66 -10.12 -2.43
CA ALA A 133 -1.61 -8.72 -2.01
C ALA A 133 -0.64 -8.52 -0.83
N ALA A 134 -0.68 -9.41 0.17
CA ALA A 134 0.21 -9.36 1.33
C ALA A 134 1.68 -9.55 0.94
N LEU A 135 1.97 -10.49 0.04
CA LEU A 135 3.32 -10.72 -0.47
C LEU A 135 3.82 -9.52 -1.30
N CYS A 136 2.99 -8.94 -2.17
CA CYS A 136 3.33 -7.74 -2.92
C CYS A 136 3.66 -6.58 -1.98
N TRP A 137 2.82 -6.35 -0.96
CA TRP A 137 3.07 -5.33 0.05
C TRP A 137 4.43 -5.56 0.74
N ARG A 138 4.68 -6.77 1.24
CA ARG A 138 5.92 -7.11 1.94
C ARG A 138 7.16 -6.98 1.05
N PHE A 139 7.06 -7.36 -0.21
CA PHE A 139 8.17 -7.28 -1.17
C PHE A 139 8.46 -5.84 -1.59
N ALA A 140 7.44 -4.98 -1.73
CA ALA A 140 7.61 -3.57 -2.06
C ALA A 140 8.38 -2.77 -1.00
N HIS A 141 8.31 -3.16 0.28
CA HIS A 141 9.17 -2.59 1.32
C HIS A 141 10.66 -2.72 0.97
N LYS A 142 11.08 -3.83 0.34
CA LYS A 142 12.48 -4.05 -0.06
C LYS A 142 12.89 -3.14 -1.22
N PHE A 143 12.00 -2.88 -2.18
CA PHE A 143 12.29 -1.95 -3.28
C PHE A 143 12.47 -0.50 -2.83
N LEU A 144 11.73 -0.09 -1.80
CA LEU A 144 11.91 1.25 -1.22
C LEU A 144 13.26 1.38 -0.50
N VAL A 145 13.70 0.34 0.20
CA VAL A 145 15.00 0.33 0.91
C VAL A 145 16.18 0.27 -0.06
N THR A 146 16.03 -0.35 -1.22
CA THR A 146 17.08 -0.43 -2.25
C THR A 146 17.21 0.83 -3.11
N GLY A 147 16.33 1.82 -2.93
CA GLY A 147 16.44 3.11 -3.63
C GLY A 147 15.97 3.14 -5.08
N ILE A 148 15.53 2.00 -5.64
CA ILE A 148 15.04 1.87 -7.03
C ILE A 148 13.72 2.63 -7.24
N ALA A 149 12.94 2.83 -6.18
CA ALA A 149 11.69 3.58 -6.28
C ALA A 149 11.98 5.07 -6.50
N GLU A 150 11.27 5.70 -7.44
CA GLU A 150 11.45 7.13 -7.69
C GLU A 150 11.02 7.98 -6.49
N GLY A 151 10.03 7.52 -5.72
CA GLY A 151 9.53 8.20 -4.53
C GLY A 151 8.38 9.15 -4.81
N ALA A 152 7.61 9.49 -3.76
CA ALA A 152 6.45 10.36 -3.87
C ALA A 152 6.78 11.85 -3.69
N GLN A 153 8.07 12.18 -3.51
CA GLN A 153 8.54 13.56 -3.29
C GLN A 153 7.79 14.30 -2.16
N LYS A 154 7.46 13.57 -1.09
CA LYS A 154 6.74 14.09 0.07
C LYS A 154 7.51 15.21 0.78
N TYR A 155 8.83 15.12 0.82
CA TYR A 155 9.70 16.11 1.46
C TYR A 155 10.38 16.97 0.39
N ASP A 156 10.37 18.28 0.60
CA ASP A 156 11.16 19.18 -0.24
C ASP A 156 12.65 19.07 0.11
N ILE A 157 12.96 18.93 1.41
CA ILE A 157 14.33 18.84 1.92
C ILE A 157 14.44 17.72 2.95
N PHE A 158 15.47 16.90 2.81
CA PHE A 158 15.96 16.01 3.86
C PHE A 158 17.29 16.56 4.39
N ILE A 159 17.37 16.85 5.69
CA ILE A 159 18.60 17.33 6.32
C ILE A 159 19.24 16.16 7.06
N SER A 160 20.40 15.68 6.57
CA SER A 160 21.20 14.67 7.25
C SER A 160 22.30 15.34 8.06
N TYR A 161 22.43 14.99 9.34
CA TYR A 161 23.48 15.54 10.20
C TYR A 161 23.88 14.53 11.28
N SER A 162 25.10 14.69 11.82
CA SER A 162 25.55 13.90 12.96
C SER A 162 24.98 14.46 14.26
N HIS A 163 24.33 13.63 15.08
CA HIS A 163 23.98 13.95 16.48
C HIS A 163 25.23 14.04 17.36
N GLY A 164 26.09 15.01 17.09
CA GLY A 164 27.32 15.30 17.83
C GLY A 164 27.35 16.75 18.33
N PRO A 165 28.53 17.29 18.66
CA PRO A 165 28.68 18.64 19.23
C PRO A 165 28.12 19.76 18.35
N LYS A 166 28.04 19.55 17.03
CA LYS A 166 27.54 20.51 16.05
C LYS A 166 26.03 20.42 15.79
N ALA A 167 25.32 19.46 16.39
CA ALA A 167 23.88 19.28 16.17
C ALA A 167 23.06 20.55 16.45
N ALA A 168 23.33 21.23 17.57
CA ALA A 168 22.65 22.48 17.93
C ALA A 168 22.92 23.61 16.92
N TRP A 169 24.12 23.62 16.31
CA TRP A 169 24.43 24.57 15.25
C TRP A 169 23.60 24.29 14.00
N VAL A 170 23.44 23.03 13.61
CA VAL A 170 22.62 22.64 12.44
C VAL A 170 21.16 23.02 12.65
N GLU A 171 20.63 22.78 13.84
CA GLU A 171 19.25 23.15 14.17
C GLU A 171 19.02 24.66 14.00
N LYS A 172 19.89 25.48 14.60
CA LYS A 172 19.76 26.94 14.60
C LYS A 172 20.07 27.60 13.25
N ASN A 173 21.06 27.09 12.51
CA ASN A 173 21.58 27.77 11.32
C ASN A 173 21.16 27.12 10.00
N VAL A 174 20.61 25.89 10.02
CA VAL A 174 20.14 25.19 8.82
C VAL A 174 18.64 24.93 8.90
N TYR A 175 18.19 24.22 9.94
CA TYR A 175 16.78 23.85 10.06
C TYR A 175 15.86 25.05 10.28
N GLU A 176 16.15 25.91 11.26
CA GLU A 176 15.31 27.07 11.58
C GLU A 176 15.16 28.04 10.39
N PRO A 177 16.24 28.44 9.68
CA PRO A 177 16.12 29.29 8.49
C PRO A 177 15.31 28.64 7.36
N LEU A 178 15.54 27.35 7.08
CA LEU A 178 14.77 26.63 6.05
C LEU A 178 13.30 26.45 6.45
N ALA A 179 13.00 26.23 7.73
CA ALA A 179 11.62 26.14 8.22
C ALA A 179 10.90 27.51 8.20
N ALA A 180 11.64 28.61 8.38
CA ALA A 180 11.13 29.96 8.26
C ALA A 180 10.90 30.38 6.80
N TYR A 181 11.66 29.81 5.86
CA TYR A 181 11.51 30.07 4.43
C TYR A 181 10.10 29.75 3.90
N ARG A 182 9.64 30.54 2.94
CA ARG A 182 8.39 30.33 2.21
C ARG A 182 8.73 30.24 0.74
N LYS A 183 8.13 29.25 0.07
CA LYS A 183 8.19 29.11 -1.38
C LYS A 183 7.58 30.35 -2.05
N PRO A 184 7.87 30.60 -3.34
CA PRO A 184 7.27 31.73 -4.08
C PRO A 184 5.73 31.75 -4.05
N ASN A 185 5.08 30.60 -3.86
CA ASN A 185 3.63 30.46 -3.73
C ASN A 185 3.10 30.69 -2.30
N GLY A 186 3.96 31.00 -1.32
CA GLY A 186 3.60 31.23 0.08
C GLY A 186 3.62 29.97 0.97
N ASP A 187 3.85 28.79 0.41
CA ASP A 187 3.84 27.54 1.19
C ASP A 187 5.12 27.36 2.03
N LYS A 188 4.98 26.61 3.13
CA LYS A 188 6.12 26.14 3.92
C LYS A 188 6.84 24.99 3.22
N LEU A 189 8.15 24.86 3.45
CA LEU A 189 8.90 23.68 3.03
C LEU A 189 8.54 22.47 3.91
N ASN A 190 8.31 21.33 3.27
CA ASN A 190 8.19 20.05 3.96
C ASN A 190 9.59 19.50 4.23
N ILE A 191 10.09 19.73 5.45
CA ILE A 191 11.46 19.36 5.84
C ILE A 191 11.42 18.10 6.70
N PHE A 192 12.24 17.12 6.33
CA PHE A 192 12.58 16.01 7.21
C PHE A 192 13.84 16.38 8.01
N PHE A 193 13.67 16.57 9.32
CA PHE A 193 14.75 16.87 10.27
C PHE A 193 14.58 16.05 11.55
N ASP A 194 15.58 15.23 11.87
CA ASP A 194 15.48 14.28 12.97
C ASP A 194 16.00 14.81 14.30
N LYS A 195 15.13 15.51 15.06
CA LYS A 195 15.48 16.15 16.35
C LYS A 195 15.77 15.21 17.50
N LYS A 196 15.30 13.96 17.47
CA LYS A 196 15.48 13.02 18.59
C LYS A 196 16.43 11.93 18.13
N SER A 197 17.40 11.55 18.96
CA SER A 197 18.15 10.30 18.81
C SER A 197 17.17 9.14 18.95
N ILE A 198 16.57 8.72 17.84
CA ILE A 198 15.51 7.71 17.84
C ILE A 198 16.16 6.31 17.84
N GLY A 199 15.55 5.39 18.60
CA GLY A 199 16.17 4.15 19.08
C GLY A 199 16.65 3.13 18.05
N ILE A 200 17.47 2.20 18.54
CA ILE A 200 18.16 1.14 17.80
C ILE A 200 17.16 0.11 17.22
N GLY A 201 17.22 -0.15 15.91
CA GLY A 201 16.45 -1.24 15.26
C GLY A 201 16.48 -1.25 13.73
N GLU A 202 15.98 -2.30 13.08
CA GLU A 202 15.97 -2.49 11.61
C GLU A 202 14.81 -1.75 10.91
N ALA A 203 13.70 -1.54 11.64
CA ALA A 203 12.60 -0.68 11.21
C ALA A 203 13.00 0.81 11.17
N PHE A 204 14.09 1.16 11.85
CA PHE A 204 14.62 2.51 11.95
C PHE A 204 15.36 2.92 10.67
N THR A 205 16.34 2.14 10.23
CA THR A 205 17.08 2.39 8.98
C THR A 205 16.15 2.51 7.80
N SER A 206 15.11 1.67 7.73
CA SER A 206 14.09 1.73 6.69
C SER A 206 13.38 3.10 6.62
N LYS A 207 13.13 3.76 7.75
CA LYS A 207 12.41 5.04 7.81
C LYS A 207 13.19 6.21 7.18
N TYR A 208 14.50 6.31 7.44
CA TYR A 208 15.34 7.38 6.87
C TYR A 208 15.60 7.12 5.39
N MET A 209 15.87 5.86 5.02
CA MET A 209 16.00 5.49 3.60
C MET A 209 14.73 5.86 2.82
N TRP A 210 13.55 5.63 3.41
CA TRP A 210 12.28 6.04 2.80
C TRP A 210 12.14 7.55 2.70
N ALA A 211 12.52 8.28 3.73
CA ALA A 211 12.47 9.73 3.73
C ALA A 211 13.44 10.35 2.72
N ILE A 212 14.60 9.73 2.47
CA ILE A 212 15.53 10.10 1.39
C ILE A 212 14.90 9.82 0.02
N VAL A 213 14.28 8.65 -0.16
CA VAL A 213 13.56 8.32 -1.41
C VAL A 213 12.41 9.31 -1.66
N ASP A 214 11.72 9.73 -0.61
CA ASP A 214 10.64 10.73 -0.67
C ASP A 214 11.11 12.18 -0.69
N ALA A 215 12.41 12.47 -0.70
CA ALA A 215 12.95 13.83 -0.69
C ALA A 215 13.35 14.31 -2.10
N LYS A 216 13.10 15.60 -2.37
CA LYS A 216 13.57 16.26 -3.61
C LYS A 216 15.02 16.71 -3.51
N CYS A 217 15.41 17.24 -2.35
CA CYS A 217 16.76 17.70 -2.07
C CYS A 217 17.29 17.04 -0.79
N PHE A 218 18.51 16.51 -0.87
CA PHE A 218 19.24 15.98 0.26
C PHE A 218 20.34 16.97 0.66
N VAL A 219 20.36 17.38 1.92
CA VAL A 219 21.30 18.35 2.49
C VAL A 219 22.11 17.65 3.58
N PRO A 220 23.23 16.99 3.23
CA PRO A 220 24.13 16.43 4.21
C PRO A 220 24.97 17.55 4.84
N VAL A 221 24.96 17.64 6.16
CA VAL A 221 25.83 18.53 6.94
C VAL A 221 27.02 17.73 7.46
N VAL A 222 28.11 17.81 6.70
CA VAL A 222 29.32 17.03 6.89
C VAL A 222 30.24 17.73 7.88
N THR A 223 30.40 17.09 9.03
CA THR A 223 31.37 17.38 10.08
C THR A 223 32.41 16.26 10.14
N ASP A 224 33.50 16.48 10.87
CA ASP A 224 34.58 15.47 11.01
C ASP A 224 34.05 14.10 11.54
N GLU A 225 32.98 14.13 12.34
CA GLU A 225 32.34 12.92 12.90
C GLU A 225 31.25 12.31 11.99
N TYR A 226 30.84 13.00 10.93
CA TYR A 226 29.68 12.62 10.12
C TYR A 226 29.91 11.26 9.46
N TYR A 227 31.04 11.08 8.77
CA TYR A 227 31.31 9.83 8.04
C TYR A 227 31.70 8.65 8.94
N GLY A 228 32.15 8.93 10.17
CA GLY A 228 32.47 7.88 11.15
C GLY A 228 31.25 7.11 11.65
N LYS A 229 30.04 7.67 11.48
CA LYS A 229 28.77 7.02 11.86
C LYS A 229 28.21 6.22 10.69
N ASN A 230 28.05 4.91 10.88
CA ASN A 230 27.50 4.00 9.86
C ASN A 230 26.15 4.47 9.29
N HIS A 231 25.29 5.08 10.12
CA HIS A 231 24.00 5.61 9.67
C HIS A 231 24.16 6.75 8.66
N CYS A 232 24.96 7.77 8.98
CA CYS A 232 25.22 8.91 8.10
C CYS A 232 25.92 8.47 6.80
N ARG A 233 26.83 7.49 6.88
CA ARG A 233 27.46 6.88 5.69
C ARG A 233 26.42 6.22 4.77
N ASN A 234 25.53 5.40 5.32
CA ASN A 234 24.51 4.74 4.52
C ASN A 234 23.52 5.74 3.88
N GLU A 235 23.20 6.84 4.57
CA GLU A 235 22.33 7.90 4.04
C GLU A 235 22.96 8.63 2.84
N ILE A 236 24.23 9.05 2.97
CA ILE A 236 24.93 9.73 1.88
C ILE A 236 25.18 8.79 0.70
N ASP A 237 25.50 7.51 0.94
CA ASP A 237 25.65 6.49 -0.12
C ASP A 237 24.35 6.31 -0.91
N LEU A 238 23.21 6.20 -0.22
CA LEU A 238 21.90 6.11 -0.89
C LEU A 238 21.59 7.38 -1.68
N ALA A 239 21.81 8.56 -1.08
CA ALA A 239 21.54 9.82 -1.74
C ALA A 239 22.41 10.01 -2.99
N VAL A 240 23.70 9.65 -2.94
CA VAL A 240 24.62 9.73 -4.07
C VAL A 240 24.20 8.82 -5.21
N ASN A 241 23.83 7.57 -4.92
CA ASN A 241 23.30 6.66 -5.95
C ASN A 241 22.08 7.26 -6.65
N ARG A 242 21.16 7.85 -5.89
CA ARG A 242 19.96 8.50 -6.43
C ARG A 242 20.28 9.80 -7.19
N TYR A 243 21.31 10.53 -6.79
CA TYR A 243 21.76 11.73 -7.50
C TYR A 243 22.31 11.39 -8.88
N VAL A 244 23.11 10.32 -8.98
CA VAL A 244 23.60 9.80 -10.27
C VAL A 244 22.44 9.40 -11.18
N GLU A 245 21.38 8.82 -10.62
CA GLU A 245 20.13 8.49 -11.34
C GLU A 245 19.22 9.71 -11.61
N LYS A 246 19.62 10.93 -11.20
CA LYS A 246 18.86 12.18 -11.32
C LYS A 246 17.50 12.14 -10.60
N LEU A 247 17.39 11.34 -9.54
CA LEU A 247 16.18 11.19 -8.73
C LEU A 247 16.13 12.13 -7.52
N ILE A 248 17.28 12.70 -7.14
CA ILE A 248 17.41 13.64 -6.01
C ILE A 248 18.51 14.66 -6.30
N ASN A 249 18.38 15.88 -5.77
CA ASN A 249 19.46 16.87 -5.76
C ASN A 249 20.24 16.77 -4.44
N ILE A 250 21.57 16.98 -4.48
CA ILE A 250 22.40 17.01 -3.27
C ILE A 250 23.01 18.40 -3.10
N ASN A 251 22.74 19.01 -1.95
CA ASN A 251 23.32 20.27 -1.52
C ASN A 251 24.15 20.05 -0.26
N MET A 252 25.41 19.65 -0.46
CA MET A 252 26.30 19.30 0.64
C MET A 252 26.80 20.55 1.37
N LEU A 253 26.65 20.57 2.69
CA LEU A 253 27.23 21.57 3.57
C LEU A 253 28.42 20.96 4.29
N ALA A 254 29.61 21.54 4.11
CA ALA A 254 30.82 21.08 4.77
C ALA A 254 31.32 22.15 5.74
N PHE A 255 31.77 21.74 6.93
CA PHE A 255 32.41 22.69 7.86
C PHE A 255 33.82 23.06 7.45
N ASN A 256 34.55 22.12 6.84
CA ASN A 256 35.90 22.29 6.31
C ASN A 256 36.10 21.28 5.16
N TYR A 257 37.20 21.43 4.40
CA TYR A 257 37.55 20.52 3.31
C TYR A 257 37.81 19.08 3.79
N GLU A 258 38.46 18.94 4.94
CA GLU A 258 38.95 17.65 5.45
C GLU A 258 37.81 16.75 5.95
N ALA A 259 36.71 17.34 6.42
CA ALA A 259 35.50 16.70 6.88
C ALA A 259 34.78 15.96 5.75
N VAL A 260 34.93 16.43 4.50
CA VAL A 260 34.34 15.75 3.34
C VAL A 260 35.13 14.47 3.06
N PRO A 261 34.48 13.29 3.11
CA PRO A 261 35.12 12.02 2.81
C PRO A 261 35.69 12.01 1.39
N GLU A 262 36.86 11.40 1.20
CA GLU A 262 37.52 11.33 -0.11
C GLU A 262 36.60 10.91 -1.26
N PRO A 263 35.71 9.90 -1.12
CA PRO A 263 34.81 9.49 -2.20
C PRO A 263 33.85 10.59 -2.67
N TYR A 264 33.57 11.61 -1.84
CA TYR A 264 32.61 12.68 -2.16
C TYR A 264 33.26 14.06 -2.34
N ARG A 265 34.59 14.18 -2.28
CA ARG A 265 35.28 15.45 -2.52
C ARG A 265 35.14 15.98 -3.95
N THR A 266 34.71 15.12 -4.87
CA THR A 266 34.41 15.47 -6.27
C THR A 266 33.05 16.15 -6.44
N PHE A 267 32.18 16.09 -5.44
CA PHE A 267 30.89 16.79 -5.46
C PHE A 267 31.07 18.26 -5.11
N ASN A 268 30.21 19.11 -5.66
CA ASN A 268 30.13 20.50 -5.21
C ASN A 268 29.57 20.52 -3.78
N TYR A 269 30.30 21.15 -2.87
CA TYR A 269 29.87 21.39 -1.49
C TYR A 269 30.07 22.86 -1.12
N ILE A 270 29.22 23.33 -0.22
CA ILE A 270 29.26 24.69 0.29
C ILE A 270 29.98 24.67 1.63
N GLU A 271 31.14 25.33 1.69
CA GLU A 271 31.89 25.47 2.93
C GLU A 271 31.27 26.56 3.80
N VAL A 272 30.70 26.15 4.93
CA VAL A 272 29.94 27.02 5.86
C VAL A 272 30.78 28.19 6.36
N GLY A 273 32.08 27.96 6.61
CA GLY A 273 32.99 28.99 7.11
C GLY A 273 33.35 30.08 6.10
N LYS A 274 33.24 29.80 4.79
CA LYS A 274 33.59 30.73 3.72
C LYS A 274 32.37 31.42 3.10
N ASN A 275 31.20 30.79 3.17
CA ASN A 275 29.98 31.28 2.54
C ASN A 275 28.88 31.50 3.60
N PRO A 276 28.81 32.68 4.25
CA PRO A 276 27.80 32.94 5.28
C PRO A 276 26.36 32.90 4.74
N ASN A 277 26.15 33.11 3.44
CA ASN A 277 24.84 33.08 2.77
C ASN A 277 24.48 31.70 2.20
N PHE A 278 25.01 30.60 2.75
CA PHE A 278 24.77 29.24 2.24
C PHE A 278 23.27 28.86 2.15
N ILE A 279 22.40 29.44 2.99
CA ILE A 279 20.95 29.22 2.94
C ILE A 279 20.32 29.77 1.65
N GLU A 280 20.80 30.91 1.16
CA GLU A 280 20.31 31.49 -0.10
C GLU A 280 20.65 30.59 -1.28
N ILE A 281 21.82 29.96 -1.26
CA ILE A 281 22.25 29.01 -2.29
C ILE A 281 21.31 27.80 -2.31
N ILE A 282 21.09 27.16 -1.15
CA ILE A 282 20.18 26.01 -1.03
C ILE A 282 18.75 26.38 -1.49
N THR A 283 18.25 27.55 -1.08
CA THR A 283 16.89 27.97 -1.42
C THR A 283 16.73 28.40 -2.87
N SER A 284 17.80 28.84 -3.54
CA SER A 284 17.78 29.19 -4.96
C SER A 284 17.54 27.99 -5.87
N GLU A 285 18.01 26.80 -5.46
CA GLU A 285 17.82 25.54 -6.18
C GLU A 285 16.46 24.86 -5.88
N LEU A 286 15.70 25.40 -4.92
CA LEU A 286 14.38 24.90 -4.52
C LEU A 286 13.22 25.69 -5.16
N LYS A 287 13.52 26.65 -6.04
CA LYS A 287 12.54 27.39 -6.84
C LYS A 287 12.00 26.53 -7.97
#